data_AF-A0A6H1ZEK2-F1
#
_entry.id   AF-A0A6H1ZEK2-F1
#
_cell.length_a   1.000
_cell.length_b   1.000
_cell.length_c   1.000
_cell.angle_alpha   90.00
_cell.angle_beta   90.00
_cell.angle_gamma   90.00
#
_symmetry.space_group_name_H-M   'P 1'
#
loop_
_entity.id
_entity.type
_entity.pdbx_description
1 polymer ?
#
loop_
_entity_poly.entity_id
_entity_poly.type
_entity_poly.pdbx_seq_one_letter_code
_entity_poly.pdbx_strand_id
1 'polypeptide(L)'
;MKNYIIKQEGDDWVLYDHTGKKVLGRHKSKESALAQERAIQARKGAFEALDIVHDDLMLVHAFENDLQTIKDVDIFAVGTWRGVNSPPEGDKYTEKDLDAMIEAFQQGIMEPNIKITHGDDNQQVDIGKIANLKRVGKKLFADFVGVPKALYELMKKGLFKTRSSEVAWNLKHDGKTWPRVLKAVALLAPGQKPAVGGLNEGYQFEAVYCYEVPQKKEYQGNISAIIAKWGSWAGSFDKCVSTISGKPGISDAKSLCAWIHKRAEGKWPAQHQASEDYEPDTDELRSVEIAAGTILSYQELQKQEERRKQDMALEELLKRYNCKDEAELEVILSNSKEAEKRLKEYEADQEKAKKTQLKAFVEQAKKEGKLLPKEEDGIMKTFESLLAKKDEAGIDILKSYISTGPVRVDLEEKSRKDDDSKTHDESKRPRVEVDRLAKEYMANGKAKDYQAALVVVRTNHKELWDKYNASK
;
A
#
# COMPACT_ATOMS: atom_id res chain seq x y z
N MET A 1 0.45 -12.78 -12.02
CA MET A 1 -0.70 -11.90 -12.30
C MET A 1 -1.59 -12.54 -13.33
N LYS A 2 -2.91 -12.51 -13.14
CA LYS A 2 -3.87 -13.00 -14.14
C LYS A 2 -4.15 -11.85 -15.12
N ASN A 3 -3.82 -12.03 -16.40
CA ASN A 3 -3.97 -10.96 -17.41
C ASN A 3 -5.44 -10.87 -17.85
N TYR A 4 -5.96 -9.65 -18.01
CA TYR A 4 -7.27 -9.43 -18.63
C TYR A 4 -7.15 -9.62 -20.15
N ILE A 5 -8.28 -9.87 -20.81
CA ILE A 5 -8.31 -10.16 -22.24
C ILE A 5 -9.07 -9.03 -22.95
N ILE A 6 -8.43 -8.34 -23.89
CA ILE A 6 -9.09 -7.33 -24.73
C ILE A 6 -9.24 -7.90 -26.15
N LYS A 7 -10.48 -7.95 -26.66
CA LYS A 7 -10.81 -8.43 -28.01
C LYS A 7 -11.63 -7.40 -28.77
N GLN A 8 -11.48 -7.36 -30.09
CA GLN A 8 -12.36 -6.58 -30.94
C GLN A 8 -13.57 -7.44 -31.36
N GLU A 9 -14.78 -6.94 -31.13
CA GLU A 9 -16.05 -7.59 -31.50
C GLU A 9 -16.91 -6.60 -32.27
N GLY A 10 -16.88 -6.71 -33.61
CA GLY A 10 -17.46 -5.70 -34.48
C GLY A 10 -16.73 -4.36 -34.33
N ASP A 11 -17.48 -3.30 -34.09
CA ASP A 11 -16.95 -1.94 -33.93
C ASP A 11 -16.49 -1.62 -32.51
N ASP A 12 -16.62 -2.56 -31.57
CA ASP A 12 -16.29 -2.36 -30.17
C ASP A 12 -15.05 -3.15 -29.74
N TRP A 13 -14.29 -2.58 -28.80
CA TRP A 13 -13.25 -3.22 -28.03
C TRP A 13 -13.81 -3.68 -26.70
N VAL A 14 -13.84 -4.99 -26.48
CA VAL A 14 -14.45 -5.64 -25.33
C VAL A 14 -13.36 -6.11 -24.37
N LEU A 15 -13.40 -5.60 -23.14
CA LEU A 15 -12.56 -6.04 -22.03
C LEU A 15 -13.24 -7.22 -21.32
N TYR A 16 -12.54 -8.33 -21.23
CA TYR A 16 -12.94 -9.56 -20.57
C TYR A 16 -12.14 -9.79 -19.30
N ASP A 17 -12.70 -10.56 -18.38
CA ASP A 17 -11.94 -11.16 -17.29
C ASP A 17 -10.84 -12.10 -17.81
N HIS A 18 -9.98 -12.54 -16.90
CA HIS A 18 -8.85 -13.43 -17.22
C HIS A 18 -9.26 -14.80 -17.80
N THR A 19 -10.54 -15.17 -17.71
CA THR A 19 -11.05 -16.43 -18.27
C THR A 19 -11.59 -16.25 -19.68
N GLY A 20 -11.79 -15.00 -20.12
CA GLY A 20 -12.44 -14.68 -21.38
C GLY A 20 -13.95 -14.92 -21.37
N LYS A 21 -14.56 -15.25 -20.22
CA LYS A 21 -15.99 -15.60 -20.12
C LYS A 21 -16.86 -14.43 -19.71
N LYS A 22 -16.36 -13.53 -18.86
CA LYS A 22 -17.14 -12.39 -18.34
C LYS A 22 -16.70 -11.08 -19.01
N VAL A 23 -17.65 -10.37 -19.62
CA VAL A 23 -17.43 -9.01 -20.13
C VAL A 23 -17.37 -8.02 -18.96
N LEU A 24 -16.29 -7.24 -18.89
CA LEU A 24 -16.06 -6.19 -17.90
C LEU A 24 -16.34 -4.79 -18.46
N GLY A 25 -16.28 -4.61 -19.78
CA GLY A 25 -16.65 -3.37 -20.45
C GLY A 25 -16.56 -3.45 -21.97
N ARG A 26 -17.28 -2.56 -22.67
CA ARG A 26 -17.25 -2.38 -24.12
C ARG A 26 -16.88 -0.93 -24.43
N HIS A 27 -15.96 -0.71 -25.37
CA HIS A 27 -15.36 0.59 -25.67
C HIS A 27 -15.25 0.83 -27.16
N LYS A 28 -15.32 2.10 -27.58
CA LYS A 28 -15.14 2.46 -29.01
C LYS A 28 -13.69 2.44 -29.49
N SER A 29 -12.73 2.36 -28.57
CA SER A 29 -11.31 2.28 -28.90
C SER A 29 -10.57 1.31 -27.97
N LYS A 30 -9.44 0.80 -28.47
CA LYS A 30 -8.54 -0.07 -27.71
C LYS A 30 -7.95 0.69 -26.51
N GLU A 31 -7.55 1.96 -26.69
CA GLU A 31 -7.06 2.81 -25.61
C GLU A 31 -8.03 2.91 -24.44
N SER A 32 -9.34 3.05 -24.70
CA SER A 32 -10.35 3.12 -23.64
C SER A 32 -10.49 1.79 -22.88
N ALA A 33 -10.43 0.65 -23.59
CA ALA A 33 -10.41 -0.66 -22.94
C ALA A 33 -9.16 -0.86 -22.07
N LEU A 34 -7.98 -0.44 -22.56
CA LEU A 34 -6.72 -0.47 -21.81
C LEU A 34 -6.73 0.49 -20.61
N ALA A 35 -7.40 1.64 -20.72
CA ALA A 35 -7.57 2.56 -19.60
C ALA A 35 -8.44 1.93 -18.50
N GLN A 36 -9.52 1.23 -18.86
CA GLN A 36 -10.33 0.49 -17.90
C GLN A 36 -9.52 -0.64 -17.26
N GLU A 37 -8.74 -1.40 -18.04
CA GLU A 37 -7.85 -2.44 -17.50
C GLU A 37 -6.88 -1.87 -16.47
N ARG A 38 -6.18 -0.78 -16.78
CA ARG A 38 -5.26 -0.12 -15.85
C ARG A 38 -5.95 0.34 -14.57
N ALA A 39 -7.18 0.87 -14.66
CA ALA A 39 -7.96 1.26 -13.50
C ALA A 39 -8.36 0.04 -12.63
N ILE A 40 -8.72 -1.08 -13.26
CA ILE A 40 -9.02 -2.33 -12.55
C ILE A 40 -7.76 -2.87 -11.87
N GLN A 41 -6.61 -2.87 -12.55
CA GLN A 41 -5.35 -3.32 -11.96
C GLN A 41 -4.91 -2.41 -10.81
N ALA A 42 -5.04 -1.08 -10.94
CA ALA A 42 -4.74 -0.15 -9.86
C ALA A 42 -5.65 -0.38 -8.65
N ARG A 43 -6.96 -0.61 -8.88
CA ARG A 43 -7.90 -0.98 -7.81
C ARG A 43 -7.53 -2.32 -7.18
N LYS A 44 -7.13 -3.31 -7.97
CA LYS A 44 -6.72 -4.63 -7.48
C LYS A 44 -5.43 -4.55 -6.66
N GLY A 45 -4.44 -3.78 -7.09
CA GLY A 45 -3.23 -3.53 -6.31
C GLY A 45 -3.51 -2.75 -5.03
N ALA A 46 -4.45 -1.80 -5.06
CA ALA A 46 -4.91 -1.14 -3.84
C ALA A 46 -5.63 -2.10 -2.89
N PHE A 47 -6.46 -3.01 -3.42
CA PHE A 47 -7.12 -4.06 -2.63
C PHE A 47 -6.16 -5.13 -2.12
N GLU A 48 -5.17 -5.56 -2.90
CA GLU A 48 -4.13 -6.50 -2.45
C GLU A 48 -3.23 -5.87 -1.40
N ALA A 49 -2.88 -4.58 -1.55
CA ALA A 49 -2.25 -3.83 -0.48
C ALA A 49 -3.17 -3.72 0.73
N LEU A 50 -4.49 -3.62 0.53
CA LEU A 50 -5.47 -3.62 1.60
C LEU A 50 -5.67 -4.99 2.24
N ASP A 51 -5.48 -6.09 1.50
CA ASP A 51 -5.63 -7.50 1.93
C ASP A 51 -4.40 -7.93 2.71
N ILE A 52 -3.21 -7.50 2.28
CA ILE A 52 -1.99 -7.55 3.10
C ILE A 52 -2.23 -6.77 4.40
N VAL A 53 -2.85 -5.59 4.28
CA VAL A 53 -3.27 -4.81 5.45
C VAL A 53 -4.44 -5.46 6.18
N HIS A 54 -5.22 -6.38 5.60
CA HIS A 54 -6.35 -7.08 6.23
C HIS A 54 -5.87 -8.28 7.04
N ASP A 55 -4.90 -9.04 6.52
CA ASP A 55 -4.18 -10.08 7.26
C ASP A 55 -3.31 -9.46 8.37
N ASP A 56 -2.69 -8.30 8.13
CA ASP A 56 -2.06 -7.50 9.20
C ASP A 56 -3.12 -6.80 10.09
N LEU A 57 -4.34 -6.53 9.61
CA LEU A 57 -5.45 -6.00 10.41
C LEU A 57 -6.03 -7.09 11.32
N MET A 58 -5.98 -8.36 10.93
CA MET A 58 -6.36 -9.47 11.80
C MET A 58 -5.33 -9.66 12.94
N LEU A 59 -4.12 -9.13 12.75
CA LEU A 59 -3.13 -8.91 13.81
C LEU A 59 -3.39 -7.65 14.66
N VAL A 60 -4.45 -6.86 14.41
CA VAL A 60 -4.74 -5.62 15.16
C VAL A 60 -5.19 -5.85 16.60
N HIS A 61 -5.54 -7.07 16.99
CA HIS A 61 -5.62 -7.40 18.42
C HIS A 61 -4.26 -7.31 19.13
N ALA A 62 -3.13 -7.33 18.40
CA ALA A 62 -1.79 -7.10 18.94
C ALA A 62 -1.30 -5.63 18.80
N PHE A 63 -2.05 -4.75 18.14
CA PHE A 63 -1.68 -3.35 17.87
C PHE A 63 -2.60 -2.31 18.53
N GLU A 64 -3.33 -2.68 19.59
CA GLU A 64 -4.24 -1.78 20.32
C GLU A 64 -3.57 -0.52 20.92
N ASN A 65 -2.25 -0.41 20.88
CA ASN A 65 -1.52 0.64 21.61
C ASN A 65 -1.11 1.88 20.79
N ASP A 66 -1.36 1.95 19.47
CA ASP A 66 -1.00 3.15 18.68
C ASP A 66 -2.17 3.68 17.82
N LEU A 67 -3.23 4.09 18.53
CA LEU A 67 -4.39 4.75 17.95
C LEU A 67 -4.12 6.24 17.75
N GLN A 68 -4.46 6.73 16.56
CA GLN A 68 -4.22 8.10 16.13
C GLN A 68 -5.52 8.90 16.08
N THR A 69 -5.38 10.21 16.22
CA THR A 69 -6.47 11.18 16.03
C THR A 69 -6.15 12.11 14.86
N ILE A 70 -7.10 12.31 13.96
CA ILE A 70 -7.00 13.28 12.86
C ILE A 70 -8.06 14.34 13.11
N LYS A 71 -7.64 15.58 13.35
CA LYS A 71 -8.56 16.66 13.68
C LYS A 71 -9.11 17.35 12.45
N ASP A 72 -10.27 17.99 12.61
CA ASP A 72 -10.82 18.95 11.66
C ASP A 72 -10.90 18.44 10.21
N VAL A 73 -11.38 17.21 10.05
CA VAL A 73 -11.65 16.61 8.74
C VAL A 73 -13.01 17.10 8.25
N ASP A 74 -13.08 17.74 7.07
CA ASP A 74 -14.37 18.08 6.46
C ASP A 74 -15.01 16.85 5.82
N ILE A 75 -16.11 16.37 6.39
CA ILE A 75 -16.75 15.09 6.03
C ILE A 75 -17.99 15.25 5.16
N PHE A 76 -18.60 16.45 5.16
CA PHE A 76 -19.82 16.72 4.41
C PHE A 76 -19.95 18.20 4.05
N ALA A 77 -20.79 18.52 3.07
CA ALA A 77 -21.03 19.89 2.62
C ALA A 77 -22.51 20.13 2.24
N VAL A 78 -22.94 21.39 2.34
CA VAL A 78 -24.20 21.87 1.73
C VAL A 78 -24.10 21.73 0.21
N GLY A 79 -25.18 21.29 -0.42
CA GLY A 79 -25.22 21.08 -1.88
C GLY A 79 -26.35 20.15 -2.30
N THR A 80 -26.31 19.71 -3.55
CA THR A 80 -27.20 18.67 -4.07
C THR A 80 -26.35 17.45 -4.40
N TRP A 81 -26.56 16.36 -3.67
CA TRP A 81 -25.72 15.16 -3.74
C TRP A 81 -26.55 13.95 -4.16
N ARG A 82 -25.95 13.05 -4.94
CA ARG A 82 -26.62 11.83 -5.38
C ARG A 82 -26.02 10.62 -4.65
N GLY A 83 -26.74 10.13 -3.64
CA GLY A 83 -26.47 8.89 -2.94
C GLY A 83 -27.27 7.71 -3.50
N VAL A 84 -27.17 6.58 -2.80
CA VAL A 84 -28.00 5.40 -3.07
C VAL A 84 -29.45 5.76 -2.71
N ASN A 85 -30.38 5.52 -3.64
CA ASN A 85 -31.81 5.85 -3.53
C ASN A 85 -32.17 7.35 -3.59
N SER A 86 -31.21 8.24 -3.88
CA SER A 86 -31.54 9.63 -4.19
C SER A 86 -32.37 9.72 -5.47
N PRO A 87 -33.29 10.70 -5.58
CA PRO A 87 -34.02 10.94 -6.82
C PRO A 87 -33.05 11.42 -7.93
N PRO A 88 -33.47 11.42 -9.22
CA PRO A 88 -32.62 11.85 -10.33
C PRO A 88 -32.03 13.25 -10.18
N GLU A 89 -32.73 14.18 -9.56
CA GLU A 89 -32.25 15.53 -9.27
C GLU A 89 -31.21 15.58 -8.13
N GLY A 90 -31.08 14.50 -7.35
CA GLY A 90 -30.25 14.43 -6.16
C GLY A 90 -30.94 15.00 -4.91
N ASP A 91 -30.35 14.72 -3.76
CA ASP A 91 -30.83 15.18 -2.48
C ASP A 91 -30.24 16.55 -2.14
N LYS A 92 -31.10 17.52 -1.87
CA LYS A 92 -30.68 18.85 -1.44
C LYS A 92 -30.39 18.86 0.06
N TYR A 93 -29.20 19.32 0.41
CA TYR A 93 -28.73 19.56 1.77
C TYR A 93 -28.50 21.05 2.00
N THR A 94 -29.01 21.56 3.10
CA THR A 94 -28.94 22.96 3.56
C THR A 94 -28.15 23.07 4.87
N GLU A 95 -27.81 24.28 5.30
CA GLU A 95 -27.13 24.48 6.60
C GLU A 95 -27.95 23.92 7.77
N LYS A 96 -29.29 23.99 7.70
CA LYS A 96 -30.18 23.42 8.71
C LYS A 96 -30.09 21.89 8.78
N ASP A 97 -29.83 21.23 7.66
CA ASP A 97 -29.65 19.77 7.60
C ASP A 97 -28.36 19.37 8.33
N LEU A 98 -27.29 20.17 8.18
CA LEU A 98 -26.03 19.96 8.89
C LEU A 98 -26.20 20.24 10.39
N ASP A 99 -26.92 21.31 10.76
CA ASP A 99 -27.23 21.61 12.16
C ASP A 99 -28.05 20.48 12.81
N ALA A 100 -28.98 19.88 12.08
CA ALA A 100 -29.75 18.72 12.55
C ALA A 100 -28.87 17.47 12.78
N MET A 101 -27.86 17.24 11.93
CA MET A 101 -26.89 16.14 12.15
C MET A 101 -26.08 16.35 13.43
N ILE A 102 -25.67 17.61 13.71
CA ILE A 102 -24.93 17.97 14.93
C ILE A 102 -25.80 17.80 16.16
N GLU A 103 -27.05 18.26 16.12
CA GLU A 103 -28.00 18.08 17.23
C GLU A 103 -28.22 16.60 17.52
N ALA A 104 -28.42 15.78 16.49
CA ALA A 104 -28.59 14.33 16.65
C ALA A 104 -27.34 13.67 17.26
N PHE A 105 -26.14 14.07 16.83
CA PHE A 105 -24.87 13.58 17.38
C PHE A 105 -24.70 13.95 18.86
N GLN A 106 -24.99 15.21 19.23
CA GLN A 106 -24.88 15.68 20.61
C GLN A 106 -25.89 15.01 21.55
N GLN A 107 -27.05 14.60 21.04
CA GLN A 107 -28.07 13.86 21.79
C GLN A 107 -27.78 12.35 21.86
N GLY A 108 -26.68 11.87 21.25
CA GLY A 108 -26.30 10.46 21.27
C GLY A 108 -27.29 9.55 20.52
N ILE A 109 -28.04 10.10 19.56
CA ILE A 109 -29.02 9.32 18.77
C ILE A 109 -28.34 8.19 17.99
N MET A 110 -27.11 8.44 17.56
CA MET A 110 -26.26 7.48 16.88
C MET A 110 -24.79 7.84 17.11
N GLU A 111 -23.93 6.84 17.28
CA GLU A 111 -22.46 7.02 17.30
C GLU A 111 -21.91 6.75 15.89
N PRO A 112 -21.65 7.79 15.07
CA PRO A 112 -21.07 7.57 13.76
C PRO A 112 -19.64 7.02 13.84
N ASN A 113 -19.37 6.02 13.00
CA ASN A 113 -18.08 5.36 12.89
C ASN A 113 -17.36 5.74 11.59
N ILE A 114 -16.09 5.36 11.52
CA ILE A 114 -15.27 5.45 10.32
C ILE A 114 -15.15 4.05 9.73
N LYS A 115 -15.27 3.94 8.41
CA LYS A 115 -15.17 2.66 7.70
C LYS A 115 -14.36 2.77 6.41
N ILE A 116 -13.88 1.64 5.93
CA ILE A 116 -13.25 1.56 4.60
C ILE A 116 -14.33 1.21 3.59
N THR A 117 -14.51 2.07 2.58
CA THR A 117 -15.46 1.93 1.47
C THR A 117 -16.95 1.80 1.84
N HIS A 118 -17.82 1.69 0.84
CA HIS A 118 -19.27 1.48 0.98
C HIS A 118 -19.63 0.00 0.83
N GLY A 119 -18.92 -0.91 1.52
CA GLY A 119 -19.17 -2.36 1.42
C GLY A 119 -20.60 -2.74 1.83
N ASP A 120 -21.01 -3.99 1.65
CA ASP A 120 -22.29 -4.43 2.21
C ASP A 120 -22.26 -4.29 3.74
N ASP A 121 -23.36 -3.81 4.35
CA ASP A 121 -23.45 -3.45 5.78
C ASP A 121 -23.00 -4.59 6.74
N ASN A 122 -22.98 -5.84 6.28
CA ASN A 122 -22.60 -7.01 7.08
C ASN A 122 -21.09 -7.32 7.08
N GLN A 123 -20.26 -6.60 6.32
CA GLN A 123 -18.81 -6.87 6.19
C GLN A 123 -17.93 -5.66 6.54
N GLN A 124 -18.52 -4.60 7.08
CA GLN A 124 -17.77 -3.39 7.38
C GLN A 124 -17.13 -3.50 8.77
N VAL A 125 -15.82 -3.26 8.81
CA VAL A 125 -15.06 -3.14 10.06
C VAL A 125 -14.95 -1.66 10.41
N ASP A 126 -15.29 -1.34 11.65
CA ASP A 126 -15.14 -0.01 12.22
C ASP A 126 -13.65 0.24 12.47
N ILE A 127 -13.09 1.23 11.78
CA ILE A 127 -11.66 1.59 11.82
C ILE A 127 -11.40 2.88 12.60
N GLY A 128 -12.40 3.32 13.37
CA GLY A 128 -12.34 4.51 14.21
C GLY A 128 -13.73 5.08 14.46
N LYS A 129 -13.78 6.15 15.25
CA LYS A 129 -15.02 6.86 15.61
C LYS A 129 -14.96 8.32 15.16
N ILE A 130 -16.14 8.90 14.98
CA ILE A 130 -16.32 10.33 14.77
C ILE A 130 -16.46 11.04 16.11
N ALA A 131 -15.69 12.10 16.33
CA ALA A 131 -15.76 12.97 17.49
C ALA A 131 -15.83 14.45 17.10
N ASN A 132 -16.20 15.31 18.05
CA ASN A 132 -16.17 16.78 17.90
C ASN A 132 -16.87 17.31 16.63
N LEU A 133 -18.02 16.71 16.29
CA LEU A 133 -18.79 17.07 15.11
C LEU A 133 -19.25 18.54 15.18
N LYS A 134 -18.88 19.35 14.20
CA LYS A 134 -19.18 20.79 14.15
C LYS A 134 -19.37 21.28 12.72
N ARG A 135 -20.11 22.37 12.56
CA ARG A 135 -20.25 23.06 11.27
C ARG A 135 -19.29 24.25 11.20
N VAL A 136 -18.62 24.40 10.07
CA VAL A 136 -17.84 25.60 9.74
C VAL A 136 -18.32 26.12 8.39
N GLY A 137 -19.07 27.22 8.41
CA GLY A 137 -19.74 27.75 7.22
C GLY A 137 -20.72 26.75 6.61
N LYS A 138 -20.44 26.33 5.37
CA LYS A 138 -21.26 25.39 4.57
C LYS A 138 -20.77 23.94 4.61
N LYS A 139 -19.88 23.61 5.55
CA LYS A 139 -19.26 22.29 5.66
C LYS A 139 -19.38 21.73 7.07
N LEU A 140 -19.45 20.41 7.16
CA LEU A 140 -19.43 19.65 8.40
C LEU A 140 -18.02 19.10 8.61
N PHE A 141 -17.47 19.33 9.80
CA PHE A 141 -16.15 18.93 10.24
C PHE A 141 -16.25 17.97 11.42
N ALA A 142 -15.32 17.03 11.51
CA ALA A 142 -15.21 16.10 12.63
C ALA A 142 -13.74 15.72 12.87
N ASP A 143 -13.49 15.22 14.08
CA ASP A 143 -12.26 14.52 14.40
C ASP A 143 -12.45 13.03 14.17
N PHE A 144 -11.47 12.39 13.57
CA PHE A 144 -11.38 10.95 13.46
C PHE A 144 -10.54 10.44 14.61
N VAL A 145 -11.13 9.71 15.55
CA VAL A 145 -10.46 9.19 16.74
C VAL A 145 -10.36 7.67 16.69
N GLY A 146 -9.31 7.10 17.28
CA GLY A 146 -9.15 5.65 17.28
C GLY A 146 -8.73 5.09 15.92
N VAL A 147 -8.07 5.90 15.08
CA VAL A 147 -7.62 5.46 13.74
C VAL A 147 -6.34 4.64 13.89
N PRO A 148 -6.27 3.39 13.40
CA PRO A 148 -5.03 2.61 13.45
C PRO A 148 -3.86 3.35 12.79
N LYS A 149 -2.67 3.35 13.41
CA LYS A 149 -1.47 4.02 12.88
C LYS A 149 -1.18 3.70 11.42
N ALA A 150 -1.31 2.43 11.02
CA ALA A 150 -1.10 2.01 9.64
C ALA A 150 -2.01 2.78 8.68
N LEU A 151 -3.30 2.87 9.00
CA LEU A 151 -4.27 3.63 8.21
C LEU A 151 -3.98 5.13 8.24
N TYR A 152 -3.64 5.69 9.40
CA TYR A 152 -3.24 7.09 9.53
C TYR A 152 -2.08 7.44 8.58
N GLU A 153 -1.06 6.59 8.48
CA GLU A 153 0.06 6.79 7.55
C GLU A 153 -0.35 6.64 6.07
N LEU A 154 -1.31 5.77 5.73
CA LEU A 154 -1.87 5.70 4.38
C LEU A 154 -2.67 6.96 4.04
N MET A 155 -3.41 7.53 5.00
CA MET A 155 -4.11 8.80 4.85
C MET A 155 -3.12 9.95 4.64
N LYS A 156 -1.99 9.97 5.38
CA LYS A 156 -0.88 10.93 5.17
C LYS A 156 -0.29 10.87 3.78
N LYS A 157 -0.13 9.66 3.24
CA LYS A 157 0.32 9.43 1.86
C LYS A 157 -0.73 9.77 0.81
N GLY A 158 -1.95 10.16 1.23
CA GLY A 158 -3.00 10.57 0.33
C GLY A 158 -3.68 9.41 -0.41
N LEU A 159 -3.65 8.20 0.16
CA LEU A 159 -4.36 7.05 -0.42
C LEU A 159 -5.87 7.08 -0.14
N PHE A 160 -6.30 7.81 0.88
CA PHE A 160 -7.71 7.95 1.26
C PHE A 160 -8.14 9.42 1.27
N LYS A 161 -7.80 10.20 0.24
CA LYS A 161 -8.18 11.63 0.15
C LYS A 161 -9.69 11.83 0.01
N THR A 162 -10.34 10.89 -0.67
CA THR A 162 -11.78 10.94 -0.90
C THR A 162 -12.52 10.25 0.23
N ARG A 163 -13.67 10.81 0.59
CA ARG A 163 -14.54 10.31 1.64
C ARG A 163 -15.98 10.61 1.32
N SER A 164 -16.87 9.83 1.90
CA SER A 164 -18.31 9.95 1.67
C SER A 164 -19.04 9.70 2.99
N SER A 165 -20.00 10.55 3.30
CA SER A 165 -20.82 10.38 4.50
C SER A 165 -22.06 9.56 4.20
N GLU A 166 -22.47 8.77 5.18
CA GLU A 166 -23.74 8.07 5.16
C GLU A 166 -24.71 8.77 6.09
N VAL A 167 -25.90 9.02 5.58
CA VAL A 167 -26.92 9.81 6.27
C VAL A 167 -28.18 8.98 6.38
N ALA A 168 -28.69 8.83 7.60
CA ALA A 168 -30.02 8.30 7.85
C ALA A 168 -31.05 9.44 7.75
N TRP A 169 -32.13 9.18 7.02
CA TRP A 169 -33.18 10.15 6.72
C TRP A 169 -34.42 9.87 7.57
N ASN A 170 -34.97 10.92 8.19
CA ASN A 170 -36.19 10.83 9.00
C ASN A 170 -36.14 9.71 10.05
N LEU A 171 -34.99 9.55 10.71
CA LEU A 171 -34.78 8.51 11.72
C LEU A 171 -35.71 8.76 12.91
N LYS A 172 -36.53 7.78 13.27
CA LYS A 172 -37.39 7.85 14.45
C LYS A 172 -36.63 7.32 15.66
N HIS A 173 -36.49 8.15 16.69
CA HIS A 173 -35.86 7.77 17.96
C HIS A 173 -36.58 8.51 19.09
N ASP A 174 -36.99 7.79 20.13
CA ASP A 174 -37.74 8.32 21.28
C ASP A 174 -38.94 9.19 20.90
N GLY A 175 -39.71 8.76 19.89
CA GLY A 175 -40.90 9.46 19.41
C GLY A 175 -40.63 10.75 18.61
N LYS A 176 -39.38 11.23 18.54
CA LYS A 176 -38.96 12.34 17.68
C LYS A 176 -38.51 11.79 16.31
N THR A 177 -38.80 12.54 15.25
CA THR A 177 -38.25 12.27 13.91
C THR A 177 -37.07 13.20 13.66
N TRP A 178 -35.90 12.63 13.44
CA TRP A 178 -34.66 13.33 13.13
C TRP A 178 -34.49 13.40 11.62
N PRO A 179 -34.56 14.59 11.00
CA PRO A 179 -34.59 14.70 9.54
C PRO A 179 -33.31 14.16 8.91
N ARG A 180 -32.16 14.38 9.55
CA ARG A 180 -30.83 13.94 9.10
C ARG A 180 -29.99 13.50 10.29
N VAL A 181 -29.41 12.31 10.21
CA VAL A 181 -28.48 11.78 11.20
C VAL A 181 -27.26 11.21 10.49
N LEU A 182 -26.06 11.59 10.92
CA LEU A 182 -24.82 11.03 10.38
C LEU A 182 -24.66 9.60 10.90
N LYS A 183 -24.61 8.62 9.99
CA LYS A 183 -24.45 7.18 10.30
C LYS A 183 -22.99 6.76 10.33
N ALA A 184 -22.22 7.18 9.31
CA ALA A 184 -20.83 6.78 9.15
C ALA A 184 -20.09 7.73 8.21
N VAL A 185 -18.76 7.66 8.22
CA VAL A 185 -17.90 8.27 7.20
C VAL A 185 -17.04 7.18 6.55
N ALA A 186 -17.25 6.94 5.26
CA ALA A 186 -16.49 5.99 4.46
C ALA A 186 -15.24 6.65 3.87
N LEU A 187 -14.07 6.10 4.18
CA LEU A 187 -12.82 6.39 3.49
C LEU A 187 -12.79 5.65 2.16
N LEU A 188 -12.65 6.39 1.07
CA LEU A 188 -12.73 5.84 -0.27
C LEU A 188 -11.32 5.61 -0.85
N ALA A 189 -11.15 4.46 -1.49
CA ALA A 189 -9.89 4.11 -2.14
C ALA A 189 -9.66 4.96 -3.40
N PRO A 190 -8.41 5.07 -3.90
CA PRO A 190 -8.11 5.81 -5.12
C PRO A 190 -8.97 5.34 -6.29
N GLY A 191 -9.56 6.30 -7.02
CA GLY A 191 -10.45 6.03 -8.16
C GLY A 191 -11.93 5.84 -7.81
N GLN A 192 -12.30 5.78 -6.53
CA GLN A 192 -13.70 5.84 -6.11
C GLN A 192 -14.16 7.31 -6.06
N LYS A 193 -15.27 7.61 -6.73
CA LYS A 193 -15.85 8.96 -6.77
C LYS A 193 -16.75 9.17 -5.53
N PRO A 194 -16.50 10.19 -4.70
CA PRO A 194 -17.40 10.52 -3.61
C PRO A 194 -18.71 11.09 -4.15
N ALA A 195 -19.82 10.86 -3.43
CA ALA A 195 -21.12 11.48 -3.75
C ALA A 195 -21.14 12.99 -3.42
N VAL A 196 -20.33 13.40 -2.44
CA VAL A 196 -20.21 14.77 -1.95
C VAL A 196 -18.99 15.42 -2.59
N GLY A 197 -19.20 16.52 -3.31
CA GLY A 197 -18.14 17.32 -3.91
C GLY A 197 -17.67 18.46 -3.01
N GLY A 198 -16.52 19.05 -3.34
CA GLY A 198 -16.01 20.26 -2.68
C GLY A 198 -15.41 20.05 -1.29
N LEU A 199 -15.18 18.81 -0.87
CA LEU A 199 -14.40 18.48 0.33
C LEU A 199 -12.89 18.64 0.06
N ASN A 200 -12.13 19.02 1.07
CA ASN A 200 -10.69 19.17 0.94
C ASN A 200 -10.02 17.80 0.79
N GLU A 201 -9.21 17.61 -0.25
CA GLU A 201 -8.47 16.36 -0.44
C GLU A 201 -7.33 16.17 0.58
N GLY A 202 -6.94 17.24 1.30
CA GLY A 202 -5.90 17.21 2.32
C GLY A 202 -6.47 16.97 3.72
N TYR A 203 -5.72 16.22 4.51
CA TYR A 203 -5.91 16.11 5.96
C TYR A 203 -4.93 17.04 6.68
N GLN A 204 -5.39 17.68 7.75
CA GLN A 204 -4.48 18.40 8.64
C GLN A 204 -3.97 17.43 9.69
N PHE A 205 -2.73 16.98 9.51
CA PHE A 205 -2.04 16.16 10.48
C PHE A 205 -1.28 17.07 11.43
N GLU A 206 -1.86 17.35 12.60
CA GLU A 206 -1.05 17.80 13.72
C GLU A 206 -0.19 16.62 14.16
N ALA A 207 1.08 16.86 14.52
CA ALA A 207 1.90 15.84 15.17
C ALA A 207 1.25 15.52 16.53
N VAL A 208 0.44 14.46 16.56
CA VAL A 208 -0.25 14.03 17.77
C VAL A 208 0.79 13.41 18.69
N TYR A 209 1.10 14.11 19.78
CA TYR A 209 1.69 13.51 20.97
C TYR A 209 0.68 12.53 21.55
N CYS A 210 1.14 11.33 21.91
CA CYS A 210 0.31 10.26 22.46
C CYS A 210 -0.67 10.83 23.50
N TYR A 211 -1.96 10.73 23.21
CA TYR A 211 -3.00 11.13 24.15
C TYR A 211 -3.00 10.13 25.31
N GLU A 212 -2.80 10.62 26.52
CA GLU A 212 -3.13 9.85 27.72
C GLU A 212 -4.63 9.56 27.72
N VAL A 213 -4.99 8.28 27.78
CA VAL A 213 -6.36 7.82 28.00
C VAL A 213 -6.86 8.47 29.30
N PRO A 214 -8.03 9.13 29.33
CA PRO A 214 -8.52 9.75 30.56
C PRO A 214 -8.82 8.68 31.60
N GLN A 215 -7.91 8.52 32.56
CA GLN A 215 -8.20 7.81 33.80
C GLN A 215 -9.30 8.58 34.55
N LYS A 216 -10.21 7.82 35.17
CA LYS A 216 -11.34 8.32 35.98
C LYS A 216 -10.93 9.51 36.86
N LYS A 217 -11.80 10.52 36.89
CA LYS A 217 -11.73 11.74 37.73
C LYS A 217 -11.06 11.47 39.09
N GLU A 218 -9.80 11.84 39.19
CA GLU A 218 -9.10 12.05 40.46
C GLU A 218 -8.36 13.38 40.39
N TYR A 219 -8.38 14.11 41.50
CA TYR A 219 -8.13 15.54 41.63
C TYR A 219 -6.89 16.07 40.86
N GLN A 220 -7.12 16.82 39.77
CA GLN A 220 -6.09 17.68 39.17
C GLN A 220 -5.87 18.92 40.04
N GLY A 221 -5.05 18.78 41.07
CA GLY A 221 -4.31 19.92 41.62
C GLY A 221 -3.34 20.41 40.55
N ASN A 222 -3.54 21.64 40.08
CA ASN A 222 -2.72 22.26 39.04
C ASN A 222 -1.25 22.33 39.48
N ILE A 223 -0.38 21.45 38.95
CA ILE A 223 1.07 21.40 39.24
C ILE A 223 1.72 22.78 39.06
N SER A 224 1.26 23.58 38.09
CA SER A 224 1.75 24.94 37.88
C SER A 224 1.46 25.85 39.08
N ALA A 225 0.35 25.66 39.79
CA ALA A 225 0.05 26.39 41.02
C ALA A 225 0.95 25.96 42.20
N ILE A 226 1.37 24.70 42.24
CA ILE A 226 2.31 24.18 43.25
C ILE A 226 3.70 24.79 43.03
N ILE A 227 4.16 24.83 41.77
CA ILE A 227 5.45 25.44 41.39
C ILE A 227 5.43 26.95 41.67
N ALA A 228 4.38 27.67 41.23
CA ALA A 228 4.26 29.11 41.44
C ALA A 228 4.24 29.52 42.93
N LYS A 229 3.78 28.62 43.81
CA LYS A 229 3.71 28.86 45.26
C LYS A 229 4.89 28.29 46.04
N TRP A 230 5.92 27.74 45.38
CA TRP A 230 7.06 27.06 46.01
C TRP A 230 7.58 27.77 47.26
N GLY A 231 7.90 29.07 47.16
CA GLY A 231 8.43 29.85 48.27
C GLY A 231 7.47 30.01 49.46
N SER A 232 6.16 29.90 49.24
CA SER A 232 5.15 30.12 50.28
C SER A 232 4.81 28.88 51.11
N TRP A 233 4.93 27.67 50.55
CA TRP A 233 4.53 26.43 51.23
C TRP A 233 5.72 25.53 51.54
N ALA A 234 6.61 25.34 50.56
CA ALA A 234 7.82 24.55 50.74
C ALA A 234 8.93 25.44 51.31
N GLY A 235 9.28 26.55 50.66
CA GLY A 235 10.35 27.46 51.09
C GLY A 235 11.78 26.86 51.07
N SER A 236 11.91 25.53 51.13
CA SER A 236 13.14 24.77 50.94
C SER A 236 12.82 23.36 50.44
N PHE A 237 13.82 22.68 49.88
CA PHE A 237 13.71 21.28 49.44
C PHE A 237 13.27 20.35 50.58
N ASP A 238 13.91 20.41 51.74
CA ASP A 238 13.60 19.52 52.87
C ASP A 238 12.17 19.67 53.36
N LYS A 239 11.67 20.92 53.40
CA LYS A 239 10.30 21.21 53.82
C LYS A 239 9.27 20.79 52.77
N CYS A 240 9.60 20.82 51.48
CA CYS A 240 8.79 20.15 50.46
C CYS A 240 8.70 18.65 50.76
N VAL A 241 9.85 17.98 50.93
CA VAL A 241 9.91 16.53 51.13
C VAL A 241 9.13 16.12 52.36
N SER A 242 9.30 16.81 53.50
CA SER A 242 8.57 16.51 54.73
C SER A 242 7.06 16.75 54.60
N THR A 243 6.64 17.71 53.78
CA THR A 243 5.21 18.07 53.61
C THR A 243 4.46 17.06 52.73
N ILE A 244 5.15 16.39 51.82
CA ILE A 244 4.51 15.49 50.84
C ILE A 244 4.88 14.00 51.02
N SER A 245 5.90 13.69 51.82
CA SER A 245 6.25 12.30 52.14
C SER A 245 5.08 11.60 52.84
N GLY A 246 4.73 10.40 52.36
CA GLY A 246 3.65 9.59 52.91
C GLY A 246 2.24 10.02 52.50
N LYS A 247 2.08 11.02 51.62
CA LYS A 247 0.77 11.33 51.04
C LYS A 247 0.38 10.29 49.99
N PRO A 248 -0.90 9.87 49.94
CA PRO A 248 -1.38 8.92 48.92
C PRO A 248 -1.02 9.39 47.51
N GLY A 249 -0.52 8.47 46.68
CA GLY A 249 -0.13 8.75 45.30
C GLY A 249 1.28 9.34 45.12
N ILE A 250 2.06 9.54 46.20
CA ILE A 250 3.45 10.01 46.12
C ILE A 250 4.39 8.92 46.63
N SER A 251 4.98 8.16 45.71
CA SER A 251 5.93 7.08 46.00
C SER A 251 7.36 7.57 46.26
N ASP A 252 7.74 8.72 45.67
CA ASP A 252 9.07 9.30 45.83
C ASP A 252 8.99 10.83 46.00
N ALA A 253 8.81 11.24 47.26
CA ALA A 253 8.75 12.65 47.62
C ALA A 253 10.06 13.40 47.34
N LYS A 254 11.22 12.74 47.41
CA LYS A 254 12.53 13.38 47.19
C LYS A 254 12.70 13.74 45.72
N SER A 255 12.44 12.80 44.82
CA SER A 255 12.56 13.06 43.37
C SER A 255 11.54 14.09 42.91
N LEU A 256 10.30 14.01 43.40
CA LEU A 256 9.27 15.00 43.09
C LEU A 256 9.65 16.40 43.58
N CYS A 257 10.10 16.54 44.83
CA CYS A 257 10.54 17.84 45.36
C CYS A 257 11.80 18.37 44.66
N ALA A 258 12.72 17.50 44.22
CA ALA A 258 13.93 17.93 43.51
C ALA A 258 13.55 18.50 42.14
N TRP A 259 12.60 17.87 41.46
CA TRP A 259 12.05 18.36 40.20
C TRP A 259 11.31 19.70 40.36
N ILE A 260 10.45 19.82 41.38
CA ILE A 260 9.73 21.08 41.65
C ILE A 260 10.73 22.19 42.00
N HIS A 261 11.73 21.91 42.84
CA HIS A 261 12.80 22.85 43.19
C HIS A 261 13.57 23.33 41.96
N LYS A 262 13.98 22.42 41.07
CA LYS A 262 14.68 22.77 39.82
C LYS A 262 13.84 23.67 38.92
N ARG A 263 12.52 23.44 38.86
CA ARG A 263 11.58 24.27 38.10
C ARG A 263 11.36 25.65 38.73
N ALA A 264 11.28 25.73 40.05
CA ALA A 264 11.03 26.98 40.76
C ALA A 264 12.29 27.87 40.88
N GLU A 265 13.45 27.27 41.14
CA GLU A 265 14.69 28.00 41.48
C GLU A 265 15.78 27.91 40.40
N GLY A 266 15.55 27.16 39.32
CA GLY A 266 16.51 27.02 38.23
C GLY A 266 17.75 26.17 38.56
N LYS A 267 17.88 25.65 39.79
CA LYS A 267 19.02 24.84 40.26
C LYS A 267 18.56 23.58 41.00
N TRP A 268 19.38 22.53 40.96
CA TRP A 268 19.11 21.32 41.73
C TRP A 268 19.45 21.54 43.22
N PRO A 269 18.76 20.88 44.16
CA PRO A 269 19.00 21.07 45.60
C PRO A 269 20.45 20.80 46.03
N ALA A 270 21.12 19.83 45.39
CA ALA A 270 22.51 19.46 45.68
C ALA A 270 23.54 20.33 44.94
N GLN A 271 23.10 21.26 44.09
CA GLN A 271 23.96 22.16 43.33
C GLN A 271 24.34 23.37 44.21
N HIS A 272 24.97 23.09 45.36
CA HIS A 272 25.73 24.12 46.05
C HIS A 272 26.89 24.54 45.15
N GLN A 273 27.18 25.85 45.12
CA GLN A 273 28.28 26.43 44.37
C GLN A 273 29.54 25.60 44.63
N ALA A 274 29.93 24.79 43.65
CA ALA A 274 31.31 24.36 43.55
C ALA A 274 32.11 25.67 43.47
N SER A 275 32.84 25.97 44.54
CA SER A 275 33.74 27.10 44.61
C SER A 275 34.61 27.12 43.36
N GLU A 276 34.81 28.32 42.79
CA GLU A 276 35.46 28.63 41.52
C GLU A 276 36.95 28.20 41.37
N ASP A 277 37.48 27.27 42.18
CA ASP A 277 38.91 27.00 42.29
C ASP A 277 39.36 25.58 41.89
N TYR A 278 38.72 24.92 40.91
CA TYR A 278 39.18 23.61 40.42
C TYR A 278 39.52 23.62 38.93
N GLU A 279 40.79 23.85 38.61
CA GLU A 279 41.39 23.57 37.30
C GLU A 279 41.72 22.06 37.19
N PRO A 280 41.14 21.31 36.23
CA PRO A 280 41.54 19.94 35.98
C PRO A 280 42.85 19.88 35.16
N ASP A 281 43.75 19.03 35.64
CA ASP A 281 45.05 18.70 35.06
C ASP A 281 44.91 18.12 33.64
N THR A 282 45.77 18.55 32.71
CA THR A 282 45.60 18.39 31.25
C THR A 282 46.41 17.24 30.63
N ASP A 283 46.96 16.33 31.43
CA ASP A 283 47.98 15.39 30.95
C ASP A 283 47.47 13.98 30.55
N GLU A 284 46.15 13.73 30.56
CA GLU A 284 45.60 12.37 30.32
C GLU A 284 44.99 12.11 28.93
N LEU A 285 45.13 13.06 27.98
CA LEU A 285 44.51 12.95 26.64
C LEU A 285 45.46 12.52 25.50
N ARG A 286 46.66 11.99 25.79
CA ARG A 286 47.71 11.76 24.76
C ARG A 286 48.07 10.32 24.40
N SER A 287 47.33 9.28 24.83
CA SER A 287 47.77 7.89 24.60
C SER A 287 46.80 6.97 23.84
N VAL A 288 46.00 7.49 22.91
CA VAL A 288 45.16 6.63 22.03
C VAL A 288 45.30 7.01 20.55
N GLU A 289 46.52 6.92 20.02
CA GLU A 289 46.76 6.76 18.58
C GLU A 289 47.87 5.73 18.42
N ILE A 290 47.50 4.48 18.15
CA ILE A 290 48.20 3.47 17.31
C ILE A 290 47.34 2.19 17.38
N ALA A 291 46.43 2.03 16.41
CA ALA A 291 45.95 0.75 15.87
C ALA A 291 44.84 1.03 14.83
N ALA A 292 45.20 1.43 13.61
CA ALA A 292 44.24 1.57 12.51
C ALA A 292 44.79 0.92 11.24
N GLY A 293 44.47 -0.35 11.06
CA GLY A 293 44.60 -1.05 9.80
C GLY A 293 43.22 -1.43 9.29
N THR A 294 42.52 -0.51 8.64
CA THR A 294 41.53 -0.70 7.54
C THR A 294 41.05 0.68 7.13
N ILE A 295 41.50 1.19 5.98
CA ILE A 295 40.93 2.43 5.40
C ILE A 295 39.60 2.03 4.76
N LEU A 296 38.50 2.25 5.48
CA LEU A 296 37.16 2.25 4.89
C LEU A 296 37.09 3.42 3.91
N SER A 297 36.47 3.21 2.75
CA SER A 297 36.26 4.31 1.81
C SER A 297 35.39 5.38 2.46
N TYR A 298 35.55 6.65 2.06
CA TYR A 298 34.78 7.77 2.60
C TYR A 298 33.26 7.53 2.53
N GLN A 299 32.79 6.82 1.50
CA GLN A 299 31.39 6.43 1.34
C GLN A 299 30.93 5.38 2.35
N GLU A 300 31.81 4.48 2.78
CA GLU A 300 31.52 3.49 3.84
C GLU A 300 31.49 4.13 5.22
N LEU A 301 32.35 5.12 5.47
CA LEU A 301 32.32 5.92 6.70
C LEU A 301 31.02 6.72 6.83
N GLN A 302 30.56 7.35 5.74
CA GLN A 302 29.28 8.05 5.72
C GLN A 302 28.10 7.10 6.00
N LYS A 303 28.07 5.92 5.37
CA LYS A 303 27.04 4.90 5.64
C LYS A 303 27.09 4.38 7.08
N GLN A 304 28.28 4.27 7.66
CA GLN A 304 28.45 3.82 9.04
C GLN A 304 27.99 4.89 10.03
N GLU A 305 28.24 6.17 9.75
CA GLU A 305 27.77 7.29 10.56
C GLU A 305 26.24 7.44 10.49
N GLU A 306 25.63 7.24 9.32
CA GLU A 306 24.16 7.21 9.16
C GLU A 306 23.53 6.07 9.95
N ARG A 307 24.10 4.85 9.89
CA ARG A 307 23.66 3.73 10.74
C ARG A 307 23.77 4.08 12.22
N ARG A 308 24.89 4.68 12.64
CA ARG A 308 25.09 5.08 14.04
C ARG A 308 24.08 6.13 14.50
N LYS A 309 23.69 7.07 13.62
CA LYS A 309 22.64 8.06 13.87
C LYS A 309 21.26 7.40 13.98
N GLN A 310 20.98 6.40 13.15
CA GLN A 310 19.74 5.63 13.22
C GLN A 310 19.67 4.78 14.50
N ASP A 311 20.77 4.13 14.86
CA ASP A 311 20.88 3.32 16.09
C ASP A 311 20.75 4.20 17.34
N MET A 312 21.42 5.36 17.38
CA MET A 312 21.26 6.33 18.46
C MET A 312 19.84 6.90 18.52
N ALA A 313 19.21 7.20 17.38
CA ALA A 313 17.84 7.69 17.33
C ALA A 313 16.85 6.64 17.82
N LEU A 314 17.07 5.36 17.49
CA LEU A 314 16.30 4.23 18.00
C LEU A 314 16.50 4.06 19.50
N GLU A 315 17.74 4.12 19.99
CA GLU A 315 18.07 4.02 21.41
C GLU A 315 17.45 5.19 22.21
N GLU A 316 17.45 6.41 21.66
CA GLU A 316 16.79 7.56 22.27
C GLU A 316 15.26 7.43 22.25
N LEU A 317 14.68 6.84 21.19
CA LEU A 317 13.26 6.50 21.10
C LEU A 317 12.87 5.46 22.16
N LEU A 318 13.72 4.43 22.35
CA LEU A 318 13.55 3.38 23.36
C LEU A 318 13.67 3.96 24.78
N LYS A 319 14.62 4.88 25.03
CA LYS A 319 14.74 5.59 26.32
C LYS A 319 13.56 6.51 26.61
N ARG A 320 12.92 7.07 25.60
CA ARG A 320 11.68 7.86 25.77
C ARG A 320 10.46 6.98 26.06
N TYR A 321 10.52 5.70 25.70
CA TYR A 321 9.48 4.68 25.94
C TYR A 321 9.54 4.06 27.35
N ASN A 322 10.00 4.81 28.36
CA ASN A 322 10.26 4.32 29.72
C ASN A 322 9.00 4.07 30.57
N CYS A 323 8.04 3.32 30.02
CA CYS A 323 6.88 2.76 30.71
C CYS A 323 6.42 1.50 29.94
N LYS A 324 7.08 0.36 30.16
CA LYS A 324 6.53 -1.01 30.33
C LYS A 324 7.59 -2.09 30.11
N ASP A 325 7.30 -3.26 30.69
CA ASP A 325 8.18 -4.40 30.98
C ASP A 325 9.21 -4.74 29.90
N GLU A 326 10.46 -5.02 30.30
CA GLU A 326 11.55 -5.49 29.42
C GLU A 326 11.13 -6.66 28.51
N ALA A 327 10.17 -7.47 28.95
CA ALA A 327 9.57 -8.55 28.18
C ALA A 327 8.82 -8.08 26.91
N GLU A 328 8.12 -6.95 26.95
CA GLU A 328 7.45 -6.39 25.76
C GLU A 328 8.48 -5.87 24.75
N LEU A 329 9.58 -5.29 25.24
CA LEU A 329 10.67 -4.82 24.39
C LEU A 329 11.35 -5.97 23.64
N GLU A 330 11.58 -7.09 24.32
CA GLU A 330 12.17 -8.28 23.73
C GLU A 330 11.27 -8.87 22.63
N VAL A 331 9.96 -8.88 22.83
CA VAL A 331 8.98 -9.30 21.81
C VAL A 331 9.01 -8.37 20.59
N ILE A 332 9.06 -7.05 20.80
CA ILE A 332 9.15 -6.07 19.70
C ILE A 332 10.45 -6.26 18.90
N LEU A 333 11.58 -6.43 19.58
CA LEU A 333 12.87 -6.67 18.94
C LEU A 333 12.88 -8.00 18.16
N SER A 334 12.28 -9.05 18.71
CA SER A 334 12.12 -10.34 18.03
C SER A 334 11.26 -10.20 16.76
N ASN A 335 10.12 -9.53 16.86
CA ASN A 335 9.23 -9.29 15.73
C ASN A 335 9.89 -8.42 14.66
N SER A 336 10.67 -7.41 15.05
CA SER A 336 11.44 -6.57 14.13
C SER A 336 12.46 -7.40 13.33
N LYS A 337 13.20 -8.29 14.00
CA LYS A 337 14.17 -9.18 13.34
C LYS A 337 13.49 -10.15 12.36
N GLU A 338 12.33 -10.69 12.74
CA GLU A 338 11.56 -11.56 11.85
C GLU A 338 11.00 -10.79 10.65
N ALA A 339 10.55 -9.54 10.84
CA ALA A 339 10.12 -8.68 9.75
C ALA A 339 11.27 -8.35 8.77
N GLU A 340 12.47 -8.05 9.28
CA GLU A 340 13.67 -7.84 8.44
C GLU A 340 14.03 -9.09 7.63
N LYS A 341 13.91 -10.28 8.24
CA LYS A 341 14.14 -11.55 7.56
C LYS A 341 13.14 -11.76 6.43
N ARG A 342 11.85 -11.58 6.70
CA ARG A 342 10.78 -11.68 5.69
C ARG A 342 10.98 -10.67 4.55
N LEU A 343 11.43 -9.45 4.87
CA LEU A 343 11.73 -8.44 3.86
C LEU A 343 12.87 -8.90 2.92
N LYS A 344 13.94 -9.48 3.46
CA LYS A 344 15.05 -10.03 2.65
C LYS A 344 14.60 -11.20 1.77
N GLU A 345 13.77 -12.09 2.31
CA GLU A 345 13.18 -13.20 1.54
C GLU A 345 12.32 -12.69 0.39
N TYR A 346 11.48 -11.69 0.66
CA TYR A 346 10.66 -11.03 -0.37
C TYR A 346 11.50 -10.34 -1.45
N GLU A 347 12.56 -9.61 -1.08
CA GLU A 347 13.47 -9.00 -2.05
C GLU A 347 14.15 -10.05 -2.94
N ALA A 348 14.57 -11.19 -2.37
CA ALA A 348 15.16 -12.29 -3.11
C ALA A 348 14.16 -12.93 -4.10
N ASP A 349 12.90 -13.10 -3.68
CA ASP A 349 11.83 -13.62 -4.55
C ASP A 349 11.50 -12.65 -5.69
N GLN A 350 11.47 -11.34 -5.42
CA GLN A 350 11.32 -10.31 -6.45
C GLN A 350 12.46 -10.35 -7.46
N GLU A 351 13.71 -10.47 -7.01
CA GLU A 351 14.87 -10.58 -7.90
C GLU A 351 14.79 -11.84 -8.77
N LYS A 352 14.41 -12.98 -8.19
CA LYS A 352 14.20 -14.24 -8.91
C LYS A 352 13.07 -14.14 -9.94
N ALA A 353 11.96 -13.49 -9.60
CA ALA A 353 10.86 -13.24 -10.52
C ALA A 353 11.30 -12.36 -11.70
N LYS A 354 12.04 -11.27 -11.44
CA LYS A 354 12.60 -10.40 -12.48
C LYS A 354 13.57 -11.15 -13.39
N LYS A 355 14.50 -11.94 -12.84
CA LYS A 355 15.41 -12.79 -13.64
C LYS A 355 14.64 -13.75 -14.56
N THR A 356 13.55 -14.33 -14.07
CA THR A 356 12.67 -15.22 -14.85
C THR A 356 12.01 -14.47 -16.01
N GLN A 357 11.49 -13.26 -15.76
CA GLN A 357 10.88 -12.42 -16.80
C GLN A 357 11.90 -11.98 -17.86
N LEU A 358 13.11 -11.62 -17.45
CA LEU A 358 14.18 -11.22 -18.39
C LEU A 358 14.62 -12.40 -19.26
N LYS A 359 14.75 -13.61 -18.70
CA LYS A 359 14.99 -14.82 -19.49
C LYS A 359 13.89 -15.06 -20.53
N ALA A 360 12.63 -14.97 -20.11
CA ALA A 360 11.50 -15.13 -21.04
C ALA A 360 11.49 -14.07 -22.15
N PHE A 361 11.85 -12.83 -21.83
CA PHE A 361 12.02 -11.75 -22.81
C PHE A 361 13.14 -12.05 -23.81
N VAL A 362 14.30 -12.53 -23.35
CA VAL A 362 15.44 -12.90 -24.20
C VAL A 362 15.09 -14.08 -25.12
N GLU A 363 14.41 -15.10 -24.61
CA GLU A 363 13.91 -16.22 -25.44
C GLU A 363 12.92 -15.77 -26.51
N GLN A 364 12.00 -14.85 -26.17
CA GLN A 364 11.07 -14.28 -27.14
C GLN A 364 11.81 -13.49 -28.22
N ALA A 365 12.79 -12.67 -27.85
CA ALA A 365 13.60 -11.90 -28.79
C ALA A 365 14.43 -12.79 -29.73
N LYS A 366 14.93 -13.94 -29.24
CA LYS A 366 15.58 -14.97 -30.08
C LYS A 366 14.61 -15.55 -31.10
N LYS A 367 13.40 -15.93 -30.65
CA LYS A 367 12.36 -16.48 -31.52
C LYS A 367 11.91 -15.51 -32.61
N GLU A 368 11.88 -14.21 -32.30
CA GLU A 368 11.57 -13.14 -33.26
C GLU A 368 12.75 -12.80 -34.20
N GLY A 369 13.89 -13.50 -34.08
CA GLY A 369 15.08 -13.22 -34.89
C GLY A 369 15.75 -11.88 -34.59
N LYS A 370 15.37 -11.20 -33.50
CA LYS A 370 15.92 -9.91 -33.07
C LYS A 370 17.20 -10.05 -32.27
N LEU A 371 17.41 -11.21 -31.66
CA LEU A 371 18.62 -11.55 -30.91
C LEU A 371 19.23 -12.85 -31.43
N LEU A 372 20.54 -12.84 -31.71
CA LEU A 372 21.24 -14.06 -32.12
C LEU A 372 21.49 -14.97 -30.92
N PRO A 373 21.46 -16.31 -31.07
CA PRO A 373 21.79 -17.24 -29.99
C PRO A 373 23.14 -16.95 -29.31
N LYS A 374 24.15 -16.53 -30.09
CA LYS A 374 25.48 -16.17 -29.57
C LYS A 374 25.53 -14.91 -28.70
N GLU A 375 24.48 -14.09 -28.74
CA GLU A 375 24.38 -12.83 -27.98
C GLU A 375 23.65 -13.02 -26.64
N GLU A 376 22.97 -14.15 -26.45
CA GLU A 376 22.16 -14.45 -25.26
C GLU A 376 22.92 -14.28 -23.96
N ASP A 377 24.07 -14.94 -23.82
CA ASP A 377 24.88 -14.89 -22.60
C ASP A 377 25.35 -13.47 -22.27
N GLY A 378 25.71 -12.67 -23.29
CA GLY A 378 26.15 -11.29 -23.11
C GLY A 378 25.02 -10.38 -22.65
N ILE A 379 23.84 -10.54 -23.23
CA ILE A 379 22.64 -9.78 -22.83
C ILE A 379 22.20 -10.18 -21.42
N MET A 380 22.18 -11.48 -21.10
CA MET A 380 21.81 -11.95 -19.77
C MET A 380 22.76 -11.43 -18.68
N LYS A 381 24.08 -11.44 -18.92
CA LYS A 381 25.06 -10.83 -18.00
C LYS A 381 24.84 -9.34 -17.81
N THR A 382 24.46 -8.63 -18.87
CA THR A 382 24.14 -7.20 -18.79
C THR A 382 22.89 -6.97 -17.93
N PHE A 383 21.82 -7.73 -18.14
CA PHE A 383 20.62 -7.69 -17.30
C PHE A 383 20.91 -8.02 -15.84
N GLU A 384 21.74 -9.03 -15.55
CA GLU A 384 22.16 -9.38 -14.19
C GLU A 384 22.94 -8.24 -13.53
N SER A 385 23.85 -7.59 -14.26
CA SER A 385 24.57 -6.41 -13.76
C SER A 385 23.63 -5.24 -13.47
N LEU A 386 22.59 -5.04 -14.26
CA LEU A 386 21.62 -3.94 -14.06
C LEU A 386 20.70 -4.25 -12.87
N LEU A 387 20.25 -5.49 -12.73
CA LEU A 387 19.47 -5.95 -11.56
C LEU A 387 20.27 -5.79 -10.26
N ALA A 388 21.55 -6.17 -10.24
CA ALA A 388 22.42 -6.00 -9.08
C ALA A 388 22.59 -4.53 -8.66
N LYS A 389 22.53 -3.60 -9.63
CA LYS A 389 22.56 -2.15 -9.39
C LYS A 389 21.18 -1.54 -9.11
N LYS A 390 20.10 -2.33 -9.14
CA LYS A 390 18.70 -1.89 -9.07
C LYS A 390 18.38 -0.81 -10.12
N ASP A 391 18.99 -0.89 -11.30
CA ASP A 391 18.85 0.08 -12.40
C ASP A 391 17.72 -0.31 -13.37
N GLU A 392 16.47 -0.05 -12.98
CA GLU A 392 15.28 -0.35 -13.78
C GLU A 392 15.26 0.40 -15.12
N ALA A 393 15.74 1.65 -15.13
CA ALA A 393 15.80 2.45 -16.35
C ALA A 393 16.76 1.85 -17.37
N GLY A 394 17.93 1.38 -16.92
CA GLY A 394 18.87 0.64 -17.77
C GLY A 394 18.27 -0.66 -18.32
N ILE A 395 17.49 -1.39 -17.53
CA ILE A 395 16.78 -2.60 -17.97
C ILE A 395 15.79 -2.27 -19.09
N ASP A 396 15.00 -1.21 -18.93
CA ASP A 396 14.00 -0.81 -19.91
C ASP A 396 14.62 -0.27 -21.21
N ILE A 397 15.71 0.49 -21.10
CA ILE A 397 16.49 0.94 -22.27
C ILE A 397 17.01 -0.28 -23.05
N LEU A 398 17.57 -1.28 -22.36
CA LEU A 398 18.10 -2.48 -23.01
C LEU A 398 16.98 -3.31 -23.67
N LYS A 399 15.84 -3.49 -22.98
CA LYS A 399 14.65 -4.13 -23.58
C LYS A 399 14.17 -3.40 -24.83
N SER A 400 14.11 -2.07 -24.78
CA SER A 400 13.70 -1.23 -25.89
C SER A 400 14.66 -1.36 -27.08
N TYR A 401 15.97 -1.33 -26.83
CA TYR A 401 17.00 -1.52 -27.84
C TYR A 401 16.86 -2.89 -28.55
N ILE A 402 16.65 -3.97 -27.79
CA ILE A 402 16.45 -5.32 -28.36
C ILE A 402 15.13 -5.38 -29.14
N SER A 403 14.06 -4.81 -28.61
CA SER A 403 12.71 -4.91 -29.20
C SER A 403 12.54 -4.11 -30.48
N THR A 404 13.23 -2.96 -30.57
CA THR A 404 13.21 -2.04 -31.73
C THR A 404 14.30 -2.35 -32.76
N GLY A 405 15.25 -3.22 -32.41
CA GLY A 405 16.27 -3.69 -33.34
C GLY A 405 15.65 -4.40 -34.55
N PRO A 406 16.27 -4.29 -35.74
CA PRO A 406 15.80 -5.01 -36.92
C PRO A 406 15.91 -6.52 -36.70
N VAL A 407 15.04 -7.29 -37.37
CA VAL A 407 15.17 -8.75 -37.43
C VAL A 407 16.50 -9.07 -38.12
N ARG A 408 17.39 -9.76 -37.42
CA ARG A 408 18.76 -10.08 -37.87
C ARG A 408 18.85 -11.46 -38.54
N VAL A 409 18.00 -12.39 -38.12
CA VAL A 409 17.89 -13.71 -38.72
C VAL A 409 16.43 -13.96 -39.05
N ASP A 410 16.17 -14.05 -40.35
CA ASP A 410 14.90 -14.56 -40.85
C ASP A 410 14.92 -16.08 -40.64
N LEU A 411 14.29 -16.53 -39.54
CA LEU A 411 14.16 -17.96 -39.21
C LEU A 411 13.08 -18.63 -40.07
N GLU A 412 12.38 -17.90 -40.94
CA GLU A 412 11.62 -18.53 -42.01
C GLU A 412 12.63 -19.21 -42.94
N GLU A 413 12.67 -20.54 -42.82
CA GLU A 413 13.39 -21.42 -43.72
C GLU A 413 12.89 -21.13 -45.15
N LYS A 414 13.57 -20.25 -45.87
CA LYS A 414 13.37 -20.03 -47.30
C LYS A 414 13.86 -21.30 -47.98
N SER A 415 13.00 -22.31 -48.01
CA SER A 415 13.14 -23.44 -48.92
C SER A 415 13.44 -22.84 -50.27
N ARG A 416 14.66 -23.10 -50.79
CA ARG A 416 15.12 -22.66 -52.09
C ARG A 416 13.98 -22.87 -53.07
N LYS A 417 13.32 -21.78 -53.48
CA LYS A 417 12.44 -21.81 -54.63
C LYS A 417 13.40 -21.89 -55.80
N ASP A 418 13.75 -23.12 -56.18
CA ASP A 418 14.34 -23.36 -57.48
C ASP A 418 13.37 -22.77 -58.50
N ASP A 419 13.87 -21.80 -59.26
CA ASP A 419 13.15 -20.88 -60.12
C ASP A 419 12.69 -21.56 -61.43
N ASP A 420 12.19 -22.78 -61.34
CA ASP A 420 11.53 -23.50 -62.43
C ASP A 420 10.01 -23.28 -62.33
N SER A 421 9.61 -22.02 -62.48
CA SER A 421 8.22 -21.59 -62.60
C SER A 421 7.63 -21.95 -63.98
N LYS A 422 7.62 -23.24 -64.31
CA LYS A 422 6.56 -23.79 -65.16
C LYS A 422 5.45 -24.27 -64.23
N THR A 423 4.36 -23.53 -64.24
CA THR A 423 3.13 -23.68 -63.45
C THR A 423 2.50 -25.08 -63.55
N HIS A 424 3.09 -26.06 -62.89
CA HIS A 424 2.35 -27.23 -62.43
C HIS A 424 1.74 -26.88 -61.08
N ASP A 425 0.46 -26.53 -61.12
CA ASP A 425 -0.44 -26.43 -59.98
C ASP A 425 -0.25 -27.64 -59.04
N GLU A 426 0.61 -27.50 -58.03
CA GLU A 426 1.00 -28.59 -57.14
C GLU A 426 -0.18 -29.14 -56.33
N SER A 427 -1.26 -28.35 -56.20
CA SER A 427 -2.51 -28.79 -55.59
C SER A 427 -3.18 -29.94 -56.38
N LYS A 428 -2.80 -30.15 -57.65
CA LYS A 428 -3.26 -31.27 -58.47
C LYS A 428 -2.45 -32.55 -58.32
N ARG A 429 -1.30 -32.52 -57.61
CA ARG A 429 -0.52 -33.74 -57.39
C ARG A 429 -1.28 -34.65 -56.42
N PRO A 430 -1.63 -35.88 -56.81
CA PRO A 430 -2.41 -36.79 -55.97
C PRO A 430 -1.83 -36.98 -54.56
N ARG A 431 -0.51 -36.93 -54.41
CA ARG A 431 0.19 -37.02 -53.11
C ARG A 431 -0.12 -35.85 -52.16
N VAL A 432 -0.20 -34.63 -52.67
CA VAL A 432 -0.46 -33.42 -51.86
C VAL A 432 -1.90 -33.45 -51.38
N GLU A 433 -2.83 -33.84 -52.26
CA GLU A 433 -4.25 -33.89 -51.92
C GLU A 433 -4.58 -35.04 -50.94
N VAL A 434 -3.90 -36.18 -51.06
CA VAL A 434 -4.01 -37.28 -50.07
C VAL A 434 -3.52 -36.84 -48.68
N ASP A 435 -2.39 -36.13 -48.58
CA ASP A 435 -1.87 -35.61 -47.31
C ASP A 435 -2.80 -34.55 -46.70
N ARG A 436 -3.33 -33.64 -47.53
CA ARG A 436 -4.31 -32.62 -47.13
C ARG A 436 -5.56 -33.26 -46.52
N LEU A 437 -6.16 -34.23 -47.22
CA LEU A 437 -7.34 -34.94 -46.74
C LEU A 437 -7.05 -35.77 -45.48
N ALA A 438 -5.88 -36.41 -45.39
CA ALA A 438 -5.49 -37.15 -44.19
C ALA A 438 -5.41 -36.22 -42.96
N LYS A 439 -4.80 -35.04 -43.10
CA LYS A 439 -4.77 -34.00 -42.05
C LYS A 439 -6.16 -33.50 -41.67
N GLU A 440 -7.03 -33.29 -42.66
CA GLU A 440 -8.41 -32.89 -42.44
C GLU A 440 -9.22 -33.95 -41.67
N TYR A 441 -9.03 -35.23 -41.99
CA TYR A 441 -9.68 -36.33 -41.26
C TYR A 441 -9.19 -36.43 -39.80
N MET A 442 -7.91 -36.17 -39.53
CA MET A 442 -7.40 -36.10 -38.15
C MET A 442 -7.98 -34.89 -37.40
N ALA A 443 -7.99 -33.71 -38.01
CA ALA A 443 -8.51 -32.48 -37.40
C ALA A 443 -10.00 -32.59 -37.02
N ASN A 444 -10.77 -33.33 -37.84
CA ASN A 444 -12.20 -33.58 -37.60
C ASN A 444 -12.47 -34.79 -36.68
N GLY A 445 -11.45 -35.39 -36.07
CA GLY A 445 -11.59 -36.54 -35.18
C GLY A 445 -12.07 -37.83 -35.87
N LYS A 446 -12.03 -37.88 -37.21
CA LYS A 446 -12.43 -39.05 -38.00
C LYS A 446 -11.32 -40.10 -38.12
N ALA A 447 -10.11 -39.76 -37.68
CA ALA A 447 -8.99 -40.68 -37.58
C ALA A 447 -8.13 -40.32 -36.35
N LYS A 448 -7.68 -41.35 -35.64
CA LYS A 448 -6.86 -41.20 -34.42
C LYS A 448 -5.39 -40.86 -34.69
N ASP A 449 -4.91 -41.19 -35.89
CA ASP A 449 -3.55 -40.98 -36.34
C ASP A 449 -3.52 -40.90 -37.88
N TYR A 450 -2.35 -40.56 -38.43
CA TYR A 450 -2.19 -40.33 -39.87
C TYR A 450 -2.38 -41.61 -40.70
N GLN A 451 -2.02 -42.78 -40.17
CA GLN A 451 -2.19 -44.05 -40.88
C GLN A 451 -3.67 -44.43 -40.97
N ALA A 452 -4.41 -44.27 -39.88
CA ALA A 452 -5.86 -44.39 -39.87
C ALA A 452 -6.51 -43.39 -40.83
N ALA A 453 -5.99 -42.16 -40.90
CA ALA A 453 -6.48 -41.15 -41.83
C ALA A 453 -6.26 -41.54 -43.29
N LEU A 454 -5.09 -42.10 -43.65
CA LEU A 454 -4.84 -42.63 -45.00
C LEU A 454 -5.79 -43.77 -45.37
N VAL A 455 -6.15 -44.63 -44.42
CA VAL A 455 -7.18 -45.67 -44.65
C VAL A 455 -8.53 -45.03 -44.95
N VAL A 456 -8.91 -43.97 -44.23
CA VAL A 456 -10.14 -43.21 -44.48
C VAL A 456 -10.11 -42.52 -45.85
N VAL A 457 -8.98 -41.93 -46.24
CA VAL A 457 -8.80 -41.33 -47.58
C VAL A 457 -8.92 -42.40 -48.66
N ARG A 458 -8.26 -43.55 -48.51
CA ARG A 458 -8.34 -44.67 -49.46
C ARG A 458 -9.77 -45.17 -49.66
N THR A 459 -10.54 -45.28 -48.57
CA THR A 459 -11.91 -45.78 -48.61
C THR A 459 -12.86 -44.78 -49.25
N ASN A 460 -12.73 -43.48 -48.92
CA ASN A 460 -13.69 -42.46 -49.35
C ASN A 460 -13.32 -41.77 -50.66
N HIS A 461 -12.04 -41.79 -51.06
CA HIS A 461 -11.52 -41.09 -52.24
C HIS A 461 -10.75 -42.06 -53.14
N LYS A 462 -11.39 -43.16 -53.54
CA LYS A 462 -10.76 -44.27 -54.26
C LYS A 462 -10.02 -43.84 -55.53
N GLU A 463 -10.63 -42.99 -56.37
CA GLU A 463 -9.99 -42.51 -57.60
C GLU A 463 -8.72 -41.67 -57.34
N LEU A 464 -8.75 -40.83 -56.30
CA LEU A 464 -7.58 -40.05 -55.89
C LEU A 464 -6.48 -40.97 -55.35
N TRP A 465 -6.87 -41.99 -54.59
CA TRP A 465 -5.95 -42.97 -54.04
C TRP A 465 -5.29 -43.83 -55.12
N ASP A 466 -6.04 -44.23 -56.15
CA ASP A 466 -5.50 -44.95 -57.30
C ASP A 466 -4.49 -44.09 -58.06
N LYS A 467 -4.79 -42.79 -58.28
CA LYS A 467 -3.83 -41.83 -58.85
C LYS A 467 -2.60 -41.63 -57.96
N TYR A 468 -2.78 -41.59 -56.65
CA TYR A 468 -1.67 -41.50 -55.68
C TYR A 468 -0.75 -42.72 -55.77
N ASN A 469 -1.30 -43.92 -55.83
CA ASN A 469 -0.54 -45.15 -56.00
C ASN A 469 0.15 -45.25 -57.36
N ALA A 470 -0.51 -44.80 -58.44
CA ALA A 470 0.09 -44.76 -59.77
C ALA A 470 1.21 -43.71 -59.90
N SER A 471 1.25 -42.72 -59.00
CA SER A 471 2.27 -41.66 -58.94
C SER A 471 3.45 -41.96 -58.01
N LYS A 472 3.41 -43.09 -57.29
CA LYS A 472 4.55 -43.61 -56.52
C LYS A 472 5.46 -44.40 -57.44
#